data_AF-A0AAE1BI72-F1
#
_entry.id   AF-A0AAE1BI72-F1
#
_cell.length_a   1.000
_cell.length_b   1.000
_cell.length_c   1.000
_cell.angle_alpha   90.00
_cell.angle_beta   90.00
_cell.angle_gamma   90.00
#
_symmetry.space_group_name_H-M   'P 1'
#
loop_
_entity.id
_entity.type
_entity.pdbx_description
1 polymer ?
#
loop_
_entity_poly.entity_id
_entity_poly.type
_entity_poly.pdbx_seq_one_letter_code
_entity_poly.pdbx_strand_id
1 'polypeptide(L)'
;MATNGAATNSSSSSASSNSGQPPPEQPLQPGGTNMNSIVQVFPPIVELNVGGVFYTTALTTLQRDQDSLLGQMFSGKSKTPVLRDSKGKFFIDRDGVLFRYILDFLRNQKLVLPENFSERERLKKEADFFQLQEMIDSLTLPKSLSPVDPAFTVRTSVGTITISYRGTFAFGRDGLADVKFRKLSRILVCGRVTLCREVFGEMLNESRDPDRGAVDRYTARFFLKHTFLEQAFDMLVLAGYKCAGSCGSSTAGGISVDKKPGMDNEEDRWNHYNEFIWVRE
;
A
#
# COMPACT_ATOMS: atom_id res chain seq x y z
N MET A 1 -91.61 -0.03 31.56
CA MET A 1 -90.28 0.14 32.19
C MET A 1 -89.95 1.63 32.11
N ALA A 2 -90.40 2.46 33.05
CA ALA A 2 -89.83 2.66 34.40
C ALA A 2 -88.35 3.07 34.32
N THR A 3 -87.89 4.23 34.78
CA THR A 3 -88.49 5.34 35.55
C THR A 3 -87.49 6.51 35.60
N ASN A 4 -88.02 7.73 35.59
CA ASN A 4 -87.69 8.93 36.41
C ASN A 4 -86.23 9.45 36.46
N GLY A 5 -85.94 10.75 36.44
CA GLY A 5 -86.78 11.94 36.52
C GLY A 5 -85.99 13.15 37.09
N ALA A 6 -86.52 14.35 36.83
CA ALA A 6 -86.42 15.60 37.61
C ALA A 6 -85.05 16.31 37.71
N ALA A 7 -84.92 17.55 37.19
CA ALA A 7 -85.15 18.85 37.87
C ALA A 7 -83.85 19.37 38.52
N THR A 8 -83.46 20.64 38.62
CA THR A 8 -83.92 22.02 38.33
C THR A 8 -82.81 22.93 38.87
N ASN A 9 -82.55 24.11 38.27
CA ASN A 9 -82.07 25.39 38.87
C ASN A 9 -80.78 25.37 39.74
N SER A 10 -79.93 26.39 39.86
CA SER A 10 -80.06 27.84 39.75
C SER A 10 -78.66 28.48 39.67
N SER A 11 -78.62 29.60 38.96
CA SER A 11 -77.71 30.76 39.05
C SER A 11 -76.98 31.02 40.37
N SER A 12 -75.71 31.45 40.26
CA SER A 12 -75.22 32.63 41.00
C SER A 12 -74.08 33.33 40.24
N SER A 13 -74.36 34.58 39.90
CA SER A 13 -73.49 35.65 39.43
C SER A 13 -72.48 36.12 40.48
N SER A 14 -71.30 36.56 40.05
CA SER A 14 -70.69 37.79 40.56
C SER A 14 -69.64 38.33 39.59
N ALA A 15 -69.88 39.56 39.14
CA ALA A 15 -68.97 40.41 38.40
C ALA A 15 -67.92 41.06 39.32
N SER A 16 -67.01 41.78 38.66
CA SER A 16 -66.32 43.00 39.14
C SER A 16 -64.85 42.86 39.57
N SER A 17 -63.98 43.21 38.61
CA SER A 17 -62.97 44.27 38.68
C SER A 17 -62.12 44.41 39.95
N ASN A 18 -60.80 44.24 39.81
CA ASN A 18 -59.90 45.31 40.24
C ASN A 18 -58.55 45.28 39.51
N SER A 19 -58.10 46.48 39.17
CA SER A 19 -56.81 46.86 38.61
C SER A 19 -55.63 46.45 39.49
N GLY A 20 -54.54 45.97 38.86
CA GLY A 20 -53.27 45.73 39.55
C GLY A 20 -52.15 45.41 38.57
N GLN A 21 -51.49 46.47 38.10
CA GLN A 21 -50.06 46.62 37.79
C GLN A 21 -49.23 45.35 37.43
N PRO A 22 -48.50 45.32 36.29
CA PRO A 22 -47.63 44.20 35.96
C PRO A 22 -46.44 44.12 36.94
N PRO A 23 -46.03 42.91 37.36
CA PRO A 23 -44.83 42.71 38.17
C PRO A 23 -43.57 42.99 37.32
N PRO A 24 -42.45 43.37 37.97
CA PRO A 24 -41.27 43.94 37.32
C PRO A 24 -40.53 42.93 36.44
N GLU A 25 -40.07 43.40 35.28
CA GLU A 25 -39.08 42.73 34.42
C GLU A 25 -37.86 42.31 35.26
N GLN A 26 -37.68 41.01 35.43
CA GLN A 26 -36.41 40.45 35.86
C GLN A 26 -35.47 40.36 34.65
N PRO A 27 -34.17 40.69 34.81
CA PRO A 27 -33.24 40.71 33.68
C PRO A 27 -33.11 39.30 33.09
N LEU A 28 -33.17 39.22 31.76
CA LEU A 28 -32.72 38.07 30.98
C LEU A 28 -31.32 37.66 31.45
N GLN A 29 -31.23 36.59 32.23
CA GLN A 29 -29.98 35.88 32.40
C GLN A 29 -29.69 35.17 31.07
N PRO A 30 -28.49 35.33 30.48
CA PRO A 30 -28.17 34.62 29.25
C PRO A 30 -28.25 33.13 29.55
N GLY A 31 -29.12 32.44 28.80
CA GLY A 31 -29.22 31.00 28.78
C GLY A 31 -27.87 30.41 28.42
N GLY A 32 -27.08 30.09 29.45
CA GLY A 32 -25.96 29.20 29.34
C GLY A 32 -26.53 27.84 28.98
N THR A 33 -26.55 27.53 27.69
CA THR A 33 -26.75 26.17 27.19
C THR A 33 -25.65 25.33 27.81
N ASN A 34 -25.95 24.69 28.95
CA ASN A 34 -25.13 23.63 29.51
C ASN A 34 -25.21 22.47 28.51
N MET A 35 -24.37 22.53 27.49
CA MET A 35 -23.96 21.39 26.69
C MET A 35 -23.18 20.47 27.63
N ASN A 36 -23.90 19.71 28.45
CA ASN A 36 -23.38 18.48 29.01
C ASN A 36 -23.04 17.59 27.83
N SER A 37 -21.80 17.67 27.36
CA SER A 37 -21.20 16.70 26.45
C SER A 37 -21.40 15.33 27.10
N ILE A 38 -22.32 14.54 26.55
CA ILE A 38 -22.49 13.15 26.96
C ILE A 38 -21.19 12.46 26.56
N VAL A 39 -20.31 12.27 27.54
CA VAL A 39 -19.08 11.53 27.33
C VAL A 39 -19.48 10.07 27.16
N GLN A 40 -19.48 9.59 25.91
CA GLN A 40 -19.80 8.21 25.63
C GLN A 40 -18.67 7.31 26.17
N VAL A 41 -18.97 6.52 27.19
CA VAL A 41 -18.01 5.59 27.78
C VAL A 41 -18.00 4.30 26.98
N PHE A 42 -16.83 3.90 26.49
CA PHE A 42 -16.64 2.67 25.73
C PHE A 42 -16.02 1.58 26.62
N PRO A 43 -16.39 0.29 26.42
CA PRO A 43 -15.74 -0.81 27.12
C PRO A 43 -14.27 -0.95 26.71
N PRO A 44 -13.40 -1.51 27.57
CA PRO A 44 -11.98 -1.72 27.24
C PRO A 44 -11.75 -2.62 26.03
N ILE A 45 -12.62 -3.61 25.83
CA ILE A 45 -12.64 -4.49 24.67
C ILE A 45 -13.85 -4.12 23.81
N VAL A 46 -13.59 -3.91 22.52
CA VAL A 46 -14.55 -3.44 21.54
C VAL A 46 -14.74 -4.49 20.47
N GLU A 47 -15.99 -4.83 20.20
CA GLU A 47 -16.38 -5.70 19.10
C GLU A 47 -16.91 -4.87 17.94
N LEU A 48 -16.35 -5.11 16.76
CA LEU A 48 -16.65 -4.40 15.52
C LEU A 48 -17.24 -5.37 14.48
N ASN A 49 -18.14 -4.84 13.68
CA ASN A 49 -18.64 -5.44 12.45
C ASN A 49 -18.31 -4.47 11.30
N VAL A 50 -17.33 -4.84 10.49
CA VAL A 50 -16.83 -4.01 9.38
C VAL A 50 -17.26 -4.66 8.06
N GLY A 51 -18.32 -4.15 7.44
CA GLY A 51 -18.87 -4.71 6.20
C GLY A 51 -19.23 -6.20 6.27
N GLY A 52 -19.58 -6.72 7.46
CA GLY A 52 -19.86 -8.14 7.70
C GLY A 52 -18.69 -8.96 8.25
N VAL A 53 -17.48 -8.40 8.31
CA VAL A 53 -16.31 -9.05 8.94
C VAL A 53 -16.20 -8.62 10.40
N PHE A 54 -16.10 -9.58 11.29
CA PHE A 54 -16.09 -9.32 12.73
C PHE A 54 -14.67 -9.20 13.27
N TYR A 55 -14.43 -8.15 14.06
CA TYR A 55 -13.16 -7.91 14.73
C TYR A 55 -13.38 -7.68 16.22
N THR A 56 -12.42 -8.11 17.02
CA THR A 56 -12.33 -7.79 18.45
C THR A 56 -10.99 -7.13 18.70
N THR A 57 -10.98 -5.98 19.38
CA THR A 57 -9.76 -5.24 19.68
C THR A 57 -9.90 -4.44 20.97
N ALA A 58 -8.79 -3.90 21.48
CA ALA A 58 -8.82 -3.00 22.62
C ALA A 58 -9.24 -1.59 22.19
N LEU A 59 -9.94 -0.87 23.07
CA LEU A 59 -10.30 0.54 22.89
C LEU A 59 -9.05 1.41 22.64
N THR A 60 -7.96 1.12 23.35
CA THR A 60 -6.68 1.81 23.23
C THR A 60 -6.06 1.68 21.84
N THR A 61 -6.34 0.60 21.11
CA THR A 61 -5.90 0.44 19.72
C THR A 61 -6.67 1.36 18.78
N LEU A 62 -8.00 1.47 18.94
CA LEU A 62 -8.83 2.35 18.10
C LEU A 62 -8.55 3.83 18.37
N GLN A 63 -8.16 4.16 19.60
CA GLN A 63 -7.77 5.50 20.05
C GLN A 63 -6.26 5.79 19.86
N ARG A 64 -5.52 4.90 19.21
CA ARG A 64 -4.06 5.05 19.10
C ARG A 64 -3.67 6.33 18.36
N ASP A 65 -4.39 6.63 17.30
CA ASP A 65 -4.29 7.88 16.54
C ASP A 65 -5.55 8.69 16.81
N GLN A 66 -5.41 9.81 17.54
CA GLN A 66 -6.53 10.65 17.96
C GLN A 66 -7.09 11.51 16.83
N ASP A 67 -6.27 11.77 15.80
CA ASP A 67 -6.65 12.57 14.65
C ASP A 67 -7.40 11.71 13.62
N SER A 68 -7.18 10.40 13.64
CA SER A 68 -7.92 9.44 12.82
C SER A 68 -9.43 9.41 13.09
N LEU A 69 -10.20 8.99 12.10
CA LEU A 69 -11.66 8.83 12.22
C LEU A 69 -12.04 7.84 13.32
N LEU A 70 -11.30 6.74 13.47
CA LEU A 70 -11.53 5.75 14.52
C LEU A 70 -11.25 6.35 15.91
N GLY A 71 -10.17 7.14 16.05
CA GLY A 71 -9.86 7.85 17.29
C GLY A 71 -11.01 8.77 17.70
N GLN A 72 -11.53 9.55 16.75
CA GLN A 72 -12.66 10.45 16.98
C GLN A 72 -13.94 9.67 17.35
N MET A 73 -14.29 8.64 16.60
CA MET A 73 -15.48 7.79 16.83
C MET A 73 -15.49 7.17 18.22
N PHE A 74 -14.33 6.72 18.69
CA PHE A 74 -14.19 6.03 19.97
C PHE A 74 -13.63 6.91 21.10
N SER A 75 -13.44 8.22 20.88
CA SER A 75 -12.92 9.18 21.88
C SER A 75 -13.87 9.45 23.05
N GLY A 76 -15.15 9.12 22.88
CA GLY A 76 -16.23 9.49 23.80
C GLY A 76 -16.67 10.95 23.69
N LYS A 77 -16.00 11.77 22.87
CA LYS A 77 -16.29 13.19 22.66
C LYS A 77 -17.04 13.47 21.35
N SER A 78 -17.18 12.46 20.49
CA SER A 78 -17.93 12.58 19.24
C SER A 78 -19.40 12.89 19.52
N LYS A 79 -19.95 13.88 18.80
CA LYS A 79 -21.38 14.21 18.85
C LYS A 79 -22.25 13.17 18.16
N THR A 80 -21.67 12.36 17.28
CA THR A 80 -22.37 11.35 16.51
C THR A 80 -22.12 9.98 17.13
N PRO A 81 -23.17 9.29 17.62
CA PRO A 81 -23.03 7.95 18.16
C PRO A 81 -22.63 6.96 17.07
N VAL A 82 -21.70 6.06 17.39
CA VAL A 82 -21.27 4.99 16.48
C VAL A 82 -22.42 4.00 16.29
N LEU A 83 -22.74 3.68 15.02
CA LEU A 83 -23.78 2.72 14.66
C LEU A 83 -23.50 1.34 15.26
N ARG A 84 -24.56 0.56 15.46
CA ARG A 84 -24.46 -0.83 15.94
C ARG A 84 -25.30 -1.77 15.08
N ASP A 85 -24.84 -3.01 14.96
CA ASP A 85 -25.60 -4.08 14.32
C ASP A 85 -26.70 -4.64 15.25
N SER A 86 -27.51 -5.58 14.73
CA SER A 86 -28.59 -6.22 15.50
C SER A 86 -28.11 -7.01 16.71
N LYS A 87 -26.81 -7.31 16.81
CA LYS A 87 -26.17 -7.99 17.93
C LYS A 87 -25.45 -7.02 18.87
N GLY A 88 -25.59 -5.71 18.67
CA GLY A 88 -25.01 -4.67 19.50
C GLY A 88 -23.52 -4.38 19.25
N LYS A 89 -22.89 -5.01 18.25
CA LYS A 89 -21.49 -4.70 17.86
C LYS A 89 -21.43 -3.39 17.11
N PHE A 90 -20.34 -2.64 17.26
CA PHE A 90 -20.18 -1.39 16.52
C PHE A 90 -20.03 -1.65 15.03
N PHE A 91 -20.77 -0.93 14.21
CA PHE A 91 -20.85 -1.17 12.78
C PHE A 91 -20.12 -0.10 11.98
N ILE A 92 -19.33 -0.55 11.00
CA ILE A 92 -18.60 0.29 10.05
C ILE A 92 -18.88 -0.26 8.64
N ASP A 93 -19.43 0.58 7.78
CA ASP A 93 -19.80 0.18 6.40
C ASP A 93 -18.62 0.31 5.44
N ARG A 94 -17.57 -0.51 5.66
CA ARG A 94 -16.31 -0.50 4.90
C ARG A 94 -15.82 -1.92 4.58
N ASP A 95 -14.76 -2.02 3.79
CA ASP A 95 -14.14 -3.31 3.41
C ASP A 95 -13.53 -4.00 4.63
N GLY A 96 -14.24 -5.00 5.14
CA GLY A 96 -13.81 -5.76 6.30
C GLY A 96 -12.50 -6.51 6.09
N VAL A 97 -12.18 -6.99 4.88
CA VAL A 97 -10.95 -7.78 4.65
C VAL A 97 -9.72 -6.88 4.73
N LEU A 98 -9.79 -5.70 4.11
CA LEU A 98 -8.70 -4.72 4.15
C LEU A 98 -8.55 -4.07 5.52
N PHE A 99 -9.63 -4.01 6.31
CA PHE A 99 -9.62 -3.47 7.67
C PHE A 99 -8.63 -4.19 8.61
N ARG A 100 -8.30 -5.47 8.33
CA ARG A 100 -7.23 -6.18 9.05
C ARG A 100 -5.92 -5.38 9.08
N TYR A 101 -5.52 -4.83 7.94
CA TYR A 101 -4.27 -4.07 7.83
C TYR A 101 -4.35 -2.71 8.53
N ILE A 102 -5.53 -2.10 8.56
CA ILE A 102 -5.81 -0.88 9.34
C ILE A 102 -5.61 -1.17 10.83
N LEU A 103 -6.19 -2.26 11.35
CA LEU A 103 -6.01 -2.66 12.75
C LEU A 103 -4.56 -3.02 13.08
N ASP A 104 -3.88 -3.75 12.20
CA ASP A 104 -2.49 -4.14 12.43
C ASP A 104 -1.55 -2.92 12.41
N PHE A 105 -1.85 -1.92 11.57
CA PHE A 105 -1.17 -0.63 11.60
C PHE A 105 -1.38 0.06 12.96
N LEU A 106 -2.62 0.22 13.42
CA LEU A 106 -2.92 0.85 14.72
C LEU A 106 -2.29 0.12 15.93
N ARG A 107 -2.11 -1.20 15.84
CA ARG A 107 -1.44 -1.99 16.90
C ARG A 107 0.06 -1.72 16.95
N ASN A 108 0.71 -1.72 15.79
CA ASN A 108 2.17 -1.77 15.69
C ASN A 108 2.82 -0.44 15.29
N GLN A 109 2.02 0.54 14.85
CA GLN A 109 2.47 1.77 14.19
C GLN A 109 3.42 1.52 13.02
N LYS A 110 3.21 0.40 12.33
CA LYS A 110 4.02 -0.02 11.20
C LYS A 110 3.16 -0.79 10.22
N LEU A 111 3.24 -0.40 8.96
CA LEU A 111 2.54 -1.09 7.89
C LEU A 111 3.36 -2.30 7.42
N VAL A 112 2.84 -3.50 7.63
CA VAL A 112 3.41 -4.76 7.14
C VAL A 112 2.43 -5.40 6.17
N LEU A 113 2.87 -5.57 4.93
CA LEU A 113 2.07 -6.19 3.86
C LEU A 113 2.76 -7.46 3.36
N PRO A 114 2.00 -8.49 2.97
CA PRO A 114 2.55 -9.67 2.29
C PRO A 114 3.40 -9.30 1.07
N GLU A 115 4.34 -10.17 0.71
CA GLU A 115 5.02 -10.09 -0.59
C GLU A 115 3.97 -10.13 -1.71
N ASN A 116 4.12 -9.27 -2.72
CA ASN A 116 3.20 -9.14 -3.85
C ASN A 116 1.75 -8.75 -3.49
N PHE A 117 1.57 -7.88 -2.48
CA PHE A 117 0.25 -7.37 -2.12
C PHE A 117 -0.38 -6.53 -3.25
N SER A 118 -1.30 -7.14 -3.98
CA SER A 118 -1.96 -6.58 -5.18
C SER A 118 -3.01 -5.51 -4.87
N GLU A 119 -3.56 -5.49 -3.66
CA GLU A 119 -4.66 -4.59 -3.27
C GLU A 119 -4.18 -3.26 -2.65
N ARG A 120 -2.93 -2.85 -2.90
CA ARG A 120 -2.30 -1.66 -2.28
C ARG A 120 -3.12 -0.38 -2.48
N GLU A 121 -3.61 -0.14 -3.69
CA GLU A 121 -4.42 1.05 -3.98
C GLU A 121 -5.77 1.04 -3.27
N ARG A 122 -6.40 -0.13 -3.15
CA ARG A 122 -7.66 -0.28 -2.39
C ARG A 122 -7.41 -0.04 -0.91
N LEU A 123 -6.32 -0.58 -0.36
CA LEU A 123 -5.93 -0.33 1.03
C LEU A 123 -5.64 1.15 1.28
N LYS A 124 -5.03 1.86 0.32
CA LYS A 124 -4.81 3.30 0.41
C LYS A 124 -6.13 4.07 0.52
N LYS A 125 -7.16 3.68 -0.23
CA LYS A 125 -8.50 4.30 -0.12
C LYS A 125 -9.14 4.04 1.25
N GLU A 126 -8.92 2.88 1.87
CA GLU A 126 -9.37 2.63 3.24
C GLU A 126 -8.59 3.49 4.25
N ALA A 127 -7.26 3.59 4.11
CA ALA A 127 -6.45 4.44 4.99
C ALA A 127 -6.85 5.93 4.90
N ASP A 128 -7.18 6.40 3.70
CA ASP A 128 -7.75 7.73 3.44
C ASP A 128 -9.10 7.93 4.12
N PHE A 129 -10.02 6.96 3.97
CA PHE A 129 -11.31 6.99 4.65
C PHE A 129 -11.18 7.08 6.18
N PHE A 130 -10.27 6.30 6.77
CA PHE A 130 -10.02 6.33 8.22
C PHE A 130 -9.10 7.48 8.66
N GLN A 131 -8.64 8.34 7.74
CA GLN A 131 -7.80 9.50 7.99
C GLN A 131 -6.46 9.15 8.68
N LEU A 132 -5.84 8.04 8.26
CA LEU A 132 -4.57 7.56 8.80
C LEU A 132 -3.39 8.06 7.96
N GLN A 133 -2.99 9.32 8.17
CA GLN A 133 -2.02 9.99 7.32
C GLN A 133 -0.67 9.23 7.23
N GLU A 134 -0.12 8.78 8.36
CA GLU A 134 1.15 8.03 8.37
C GLU A 134 1.09 6.72 7.57
N MET A 135 -0.08 6.07 7.57
CA MET A 135 -0.32 4.87 6.77
C MET A 135 -0.45 5.20 5.28
N ILE A 136 -1.14 6.30 4.94
CA ILE A 136 -1.25 6.79 3.56
C ILE A 136 0.14 7.13 3.01
N ASP A 137 0.98 7.78 3.81
CA ASP A 137 2.36 8.11 3.46
C ASP A 137 3.16 6.83 3.22
N SER A 138 3.05 5.83 4.10
CA SER A 138 3.67 4.51 3.92
C SER A 138 3.17 3.75 2.67
N LEU A 139 1.93 4.01 2.24
CA LEU A 139 1.31 3.43 1.03
C LEU A 139 1.62 4.24 -0.24
N THR A 140 2.10 5.46 -0.12
CA THR A 140 2.41 6.34 -1.26
C THR A 140 3.91 6.39 -1.52
N LEU A 141 4.70 6.36 -0.45
CA LEU A 141 6.15 6.28 -0.52
C LEU A 141 6.55 4.93 -1.13
N PRO A 142 7.45 4.92 -2.13
CA PRO A 142 8.11 3.70 -2.58
C PRO A 142 8.69 3.00 -1.35
N LYS A 143 8.63 1.65 -1.32
CA LYS A 143 9.13 0.80 -0.23
C LYS A 143 10.66 0.95 -0.11
N SER A 144 11.12 2.08 0.42
CA SER A 144 12.52 2.45 0.65
C SER A 144 12.73 3.03 2.06
N LEU A 145 11.71 3.01 2.93
CA LEU A 145 11.78 3.67 4.25
C LEU A 145 11.05 2.88 5.35
N SER A 146 11.35 1.58 5.51
CA SER A 146 11.33 1.04 6.88
C SER A 146 12.62 1.45 7.58
N PRO A 147 12.63 1.71 8.90
CA PRO A 147 13.87 1.99 9.64
C PRO A 147 14.72 0.70 9.67
N VAL A 148 15.47 0.49 8.59
CA VAL A 148 16.66 -0.35 8.54
C VAL A 148 17.78 0.60 8.90
N ASP A 149 18.47 0.28 10.01
CA ASP A 149 19.70 0.88 10.53
C ASP A 149 19.99 2.36 10.20
N PRO A 150 20.28 3.23 11.19
CA PRO A 150 20.72 4.61 10.95
C PRO A 150 22.02 4.74 10.11
N ALA A 151 22.62 3.63 9.64
CA ALA A 151 23.66 3.59 8.62
C ALA A 151 23.16 3.62 7.15
N PHE A 152 21.87 3.38 6.89
CA PHE A 152 21.31 3.36 5.53
C PHE A 152 20.39 4.58 5.30
N THR A 153 21.02 5.77 5.34
CA THR A 153 20.49 6.94 4.64
C THR A 153 20.11 6.52 3.22
N VAL A 154 18.98 7.02 2.68
CA VAL A 154 18.75 7.09 1.23
C VAL A 154 19.83 8.01 0.64
N ARG A 155 21.03 7.46 0.54
CA ARG A 155 21.98 7.79 -0.49
C ARG A 155 21.50 6.96 -1.66
N THR A 156 21.40 7.57 -2.84
CA THR A 156 21.52 6.82 -4.09
C THR A 156 22.71 5.89 -3.90
N SER A 157 22.43 4.62 -3.64
CA SER A 157 23.48 3.74 -3.14
C SER A 157 24.47 3.58 -4.26
N VAL A 158 25.68 4.09 -4.03
CA VAL A 158 26.75 4.05 -5.03
C VAL A 158 27.02 2.60 -5.41
N GLY A 159 27.35 2.40 -6.67
CA GLY A 159 27.73 1.08 -7.13
C GLY A 159 27.55 0.88 -8.62
N THR A 160 27.82 -0.35 -9.01
CA THR A 160 27.90 -0.75 -10.41
C THR A 160 26.91 -1.86 -10.68
N ILE A 161 26.21 -1.75 -11.81
CA ILE A 161 25.41 -2.82 -12.40
C ILE A 161 25.95 -3.08 -13.80
N THR A 162 26.14 -4.34 -14.14
CA THR A 162 26.50 -4.75 -15.50
C THR A 162 25.33 -5.46 -16.14
N ILE A 163 24.95 -5.00 -17.33
CA ILE A 163 23.95 -5.64 -18.18
C ILE A 163 24.69 -6.35 -19.29
N SER A 164 24.39 -7.63 -19.51
CA SER A 164 25.00 -8.36 -20.60
C SER A 164 24.00 -9.25 -21.33
N TYR A 165 24.33 -9.61 -22.56
CA TYR A 165 23.58 -10.61 -23.31
C TYR A 165 24.48 -11.37 -24.26
N ARG A 166 24.03 -12.56 -24.66
CA ARG A 166 24.63 -13.36 -25.72
C ARG A 166 23.84 -13.18 -27.01
N GLY A 167 24.49 -12.63 -28.03
CA GLY A 167 24.00 -12.59 -29.40
C GLY A 167 24.60 -13.73 -30.22
N THR A 168 23.81 -14.26 -31.13
CA THR A 168 24.25 -15.18 -32.19
C THR A 168 24.08 -14.48 -33.53
N PHE A 169 24.99 -14.77 -34.47
CA PHE A 169 24.85 -14.37 -35.87
C PHE A 169 24.74 -15.64 -36.71
N ALA A 170 23.75 -15.69 -37.58
CA ALA A 170 23.74 -16.65 -38.66
C ALA A 170 24.46 -16.01 -39.85
N PHE A 171 25.50 -16.68 -40.37
CA PHE A 171 26.01 -16.33 -41.69
C PHE A 171 25.01 -16.86 -42.71
N GLY A 172 24.59 -16.03 -43.67
CA GLY A 172 23.72 -16.51 -44.75
C GLY A 172 24.49 -17.50 -45.64
N ARG A 173 23.75 -18.28 -46.45
CA ARG A 173 24.32 -19.26 -47.41
C ARG A 173 25.39 -18.70 -48.34
N ASP A 174 25.44 -17.37 -48.52
CA ASP A 174 26.34 -16.68 -49.45
C ASP A 174 27.55 -16.01 -48.75
N GLY A 175 27.79 -16.29 -47.47
CA GLY A 175 28.91 -15.69 -46.72
C GLY A 175 28.71 -14.21 -46.36
N LEU A 176 27.61 -13.60 -46.81
CA LEU A 176 27.11 -12.34 -46.29
C LEU A 176 26.43 -12.61 -44.94
N ALA A 177 26.86 -11.92 -43.89
CA ALA A 177 26.16 -11.94 -42.61
C ALA A 177 24.71 -11.49 -42.87
N ASP A 178 23.74 -12.37 -42.61
CA ASP A 178 22.34 -11.97 -42.69
C ASP A 178 22.13 -10.99 -41.54
N VAL A 179 22.05 -9.69 -41.83
CA VAL A 179 21.84 -8.61 -40.85
C VAL A 179 20.41 -8.65 -40.30
N LYS A 180 19.72 -9.79 -40.41
CA LYS A 180 18.46 -10.05 -39.74
C LYS A 180 18.71 -9.98 -38.24
N PHE A 181 17.98 -9.05 -37.62
CA PHE A 181 17.96 -8.67 -36.22
C PHE A 181 18.61 -9.66 -35.24
N ARG A 182 19.54 -9.13 -34.45
CA ARG A 182 20.20 -9.80 -33.33
C ARG A 182 19.15 -10.40 -32.39
N LYS A 183 19.01 -11.73 -32.39
CA LYS A 183 18.07 -12.44 -31.50
C LYS A 183 18.61 -12.41 -30.07
N LEU A 184 18.05 -11.54 -29.23
CA LEU A 184 18.35 -11.48 -27.80
C LEU A 184 17.59 -12.58 -27.05
N SER A 185 18.32 -13.61 -26.62
CA SER A 185 17.73 -14.74 -25.89
C SER A 185 17.45 -14.42 -24.42
N ARG A 186 18.34 -13.64 -23.79
CA ARG A 186 18.28 -13.30 -22.37
C ARG A 186 19.18 -12.10 -22.08
N ILE A 187 18.70 -11.20 -21.23
CA ILE A 187 19.48 -10.12 -20.66
C ILE A 187 19.91 -10.55 -19.26
N LEU A 188 21.21 -10.71 -19.04
CA LEU A 188 21.82 -11.01 -17.76
C LEU A 188 22.04 -9.72 -16.97
N VAL A 189 21.89 -9.83 -15.65
CA VAL A 189 22.10 -8.73 -14.71
C VAL A 189 23.12 -9.17 -13.67
N CYS A 190 24.20 -8.41 -13.56
CA CYS A 190 25.28 -8.64 -12.60
C CYS A 190 25.47 -7.40 -11.72
N GLY A 191 25.74 -7.59 -10.45
CA GLY A 191 25.96 -6.49 -9.51
C GLY A 191 25.63 -6.86 -8.07
N ARG A 192 25.61 -5.85 -7.19
CA ARG A 192 25.12 -6.02 -5.82
C ARG A 192 23.63 -6.33 -5.85
N VAL A 193 23.20 -7.37 -5.14
CA VAL A 193 21.83 -7.89 -5.17
C VAL A 193 20.81 -6.81 -4.77
N THR A 194 21.12 -6.03 -3.74
CA THR A 194 20.25 -4.93 -3.30
C THR A 194 20.04 -3.88 -4.38
N LEU A 195 21.09 -3.50 -5.12
CA LEU A 195 21.01 -2.56 -6.24
C LEU A 195 20.23 -3.14 -7.43
N CYS A 196 20.45 -4.42 -7.75
CA CYS A 196 19.75 -5.08 -8.85
C CYS A 196 18.24 -5.16 -8.56
N ARG A 197 17.85 -5.48 -7.33
CA ARG A 197 16.45 -5.51 -6.88
C ARG A 197 15.85 -4.10 -6.84
N GLU A 198 16.62 -3.10 -6.39
CA GLU A 198 16.22 -1.68 -6.39
C GLU A 198 15.86 -1.21 -7.80
N VAL A 199 16.70 -1.49 -8.80
CA VAL A 199 16.49 -1.02 -10.18
C VAL A 199 15.43 -1.84 -10.91
N PHE A 200 15.51 -3.17 -10.86
CA PHE A 200 14.71 -4.04 -11.74
C PHE A 200 13.46 -4.62 -11.10
N GLY A 201 13.37 -4.66 -9.76
CA GLY A 201 12.22 -5.16 -9.02
C GLY A 201 11.66 -6.46 -9.58
N GLU A 202 10.36 -6.46 -9.89
CA GLU A 202 9.63 -7.62 -10.42
C GLU A 202 10.10 -8.09 -11.80
N MET A 203 10.84 -7.27 -12.55
CA MET A 203 11.38 -7.67 -13.85
C MET A 203 12.59 -8.61 -13.72
N LEU A 204 13.17 -8.70 -12.52
CA LEU A 204 14.30 -9.57 -12.22
C LEU A 204 13.84 -11.01 -12.02
N ASN A 205 14.55 -11.96 -12.63
CA ASN A 205 14.39 -13.38 -12.39
C ASN A 205 15.59 -13.90 -11.59
N GLU A 206 15.31 -14.35 -10.37
CA GLU A 206 16.31 -14.83 -9.41
C GLU A 206 16.43 -16.37 -9.39
N SER A 207 15.76 -17.11 -10.28
CA SER A 207 15.64 -18.58 -10.18
C SER A 207 16.97 -19.33 -10.25
N ARG A 208 17.99 -18.73 -10.88
CA ARG A 208 19.34 -19.29 -10.98
C ARG A 208 20.21 -18.98 -9.77
N ASP A 209 19.78 -18.07 -8.91
CA ASP A 209 20.50 -17.65 -7.72
C ASP A 209 19.54 -17.21 -6.61
N PRO A 210 18.64 -18.12 -6.16
CA PRO A 210 17.65 -17.80 -5.15
C PRO A 210 18.33 -17.40 -3.83
N ASP A 211 17.60 -16.64 -3.02
CA ASP A 211 18.13 -16.03 -1.82
C ASP A 211 18.81 -17.04 -0.88
N ARG A 212 20.02 -16.70 -0.43
CA ARG A 212 20.84 -17.53 0.47
C ARG A 212 20.90 -16.95 1.89
N GLY A 213 20.10 -15.92 2.19
CA GLY A 213 20.02 -15.32 3.53
C GLY A 213 21.12 -14.31 3.85
N ALA A 214 21.91 -13.86 2.87
CA ALA A 214 22.95 -12.85 3.05
C ALA A 214 22.47 -11.48 2.51
N VAL A 215 22.50 -10.45 3.37
CA VAL A 215 21.92 -9.13 3.11
C VAL A 215 22.76 -8.27 2.15
N ASP A 216 24.08 -8.48 2.09
CA ASP A 216 25.01 -7.71 1.27
C ASP A 216 25.88 -8.62 0.39
N ARG A 217 25.31 -9.11 -0.71
CA ARG A 217 26.00 -10.01 -1.65
C ARG A 217 25.97 -9.50 -3.08
N TYR A 218 26.92 -9.97 -3.87
CA TYR A 218 26.96 -9.78 -5.32
C TYR A 218 26.44 -11.03 -6.04
N THR A 219 25.94 -10.82 -7.26
CA THR A 219 25.53 -11.90 -8.17
C THR A 219 25.95 -11.61 -9.60
N ALA A 220 26.12 -12.67 -10.39
CA ALA A 220 26.31 -12.63 -11.83
C ALA A 220 25.33 -13.56 -12.55
N ARG A 221 24.22 -13.92 -11.88
CA ARG A 221 23.34 -15.03 -12.30
C ARG A 221 21.89 -14.63 -12.50
N PHE A 222 21.54 -13.38 -12.20
CA PHE A 222 20.22 -12.85 -12.47
C PHE A 222 20.02 -12.58 -13.96
N PHE A 223 18.76 -12.53 -14.36
CA PHE A 223 18.37 -12.16 -15.70
C PHE A 223 17.00 -11.51 -15.72
N LEU A 224 16.70 -10.71 -16.75
CA LEU A 224 15.41 -10.06 -16.90
C LEU A 224 14.37 -11.03 -17.49
N LYS A 225 13.11 -10.88 -17.05
CA LYS A 225 11.96 -11.63 -17.56
C LYS A 225 11.59 -11.24 -19.00
N HIS A 226 12.07 -10.09 -19.49
CA HIS A 226 11.92 -9.61 -20.87
C HIS A 226 13.27 -9.57 -21.59
N THR A 227 13.23 -9.33 -22.90
CA THR A 227 14.42 -9.28 -23.79
C THR A 227 14.64 -7.92 -24.47
N PHE A 228 13.83 -6.90 -24.12
CA PHE A 228 14.01 -5.52 -24.59
C PHE A 228 15.18 -4.85 -23.87
N LEU A 229 16.26 -4.56 -24.60
CA LEU A 229 17.50 -4.04 -24.03
C LEU A 229 17.37 -2.57 -23.62
N GLU A 230 16.71 -1.79 -24.47
CA GLU A 230 16.46 -0.35 -24.29
C GLU A 230 15.63 -0.11 -23.03
N GLN A 231 14.62 -0.96 -22.79
CA GLN A 231 13.84 -0.91 -21.55
C GLN A 231 14.72 -1.10 -20.30
N ALA A 232 15.69 -2.03 -20.35
CA ALA A 232 16.61 -2.24 -19.23
C ALA A 232 17.52 -1.02 -19.01
N PHE A 233 17.95 -0.36 -20.09
CA PHE A 233 18.75 0.86 -20.02
C PHE A 233 17.95 2.04 -19.47
N ASP A 234 16.70 2.22 -19.90
CA ASP A 234 15.82 3.27 -19.39
C ASP A 234 15.60 3.12 -17.88
N MET A 235 15.41 1.90 -17.39
CA MET A 235 15.28 1.62 -15.95
C MET A 235 16.54 2.04 -15.16
N LEU A 236 17.73 1.78 -15.70
CA LEU A 236 19.00 2.18 -15.09
C LEU A 236 19.17 3.72 -15.07
N VAL A 237 18.86 4.38 -16.18
CA VAL A 237 18.92 5.85 -16.30
C VAL A 237 17.96 6.50 -15.31
N LEU A 238 16.71 6.02 -15.23
CA LEU A 238 15.71 6.51 -14.28
C LEU A 238 16.14 6.29 -12.82
N ALA A 239 16.92 5.24 -12.54
CA ALA A 239 17.50 4.98 -11.22
C ALA A 239 18.80 5.78 -10.93
N GLY A 240 19.20 6.68 -11.83
CA GLY A 240 20.37 7.55 -11.66
C GLY A 240 21.70 6.94 -12.09
N TYR A 241 21.70 5.80 -12.77
CA TYR A 241 22.93 5.22 -13.32
C TYR A 241 23.31 5.87 -14.66
N LYS A 242 24.61 5.97 -14.89
CA LYS A 242 25.20 6.39 -16.17
C LYS A 242 25.96 5.22 -16.80
N CYS A 243 25.87 5.07 -18.12
CA CYS A 243 26.67 4.09 -18.84
C CYS A 243 28.13 4.55 -18.83
N ALA A 244 28.99 3.80 -18.14
CA ALA A 244 30.41 4.08 -18.00
C ALA A 244 31.24 3.42 -19.12
N GLY A 245 30.73 2.36 -19.74
CA GLY A 245 31.42 1.67 -20.82
C GLY A 245 30.63 0.50 -21.39
N SER A 246 31.06 0.03 -22.55
CA SER A 246 30.55 -1.20 -23.15
C SER A 246 31.70 -2.00 -23.74
N CYS A 247 31.59 -3.32 -23.73
CA CYS A 247 32.55 -4.21 -24.36
C CYS A 247 31.84 -5.36 -25.08
N GLY A 248 32.52 -5.90 -26.09
CA GLY A 248 32.07 -7.07 -26.83
C GLY A 248 33.20 -8.08 -26.87
N SER A 249 32.90 -9.34 -26.56
CA SER A 249 33.81 -10.47 -26.71
C SER A 249 33.18 -11.52 -27.60
N SER A 250 33.96 -12.11 -28.50
CA SER A 250 33.51 -13.21 -29.35
C SER A 250 34.31 -14.46 -29.02
N THR A 251 33.61 -15.57 -28.79
CA THR A 251 34.24 -16.88 -28.65
C THR A 251 33.75 -17.81 -29.76
N ALA A 252 34.68 -18.44 -30.46
CA ALA A 252 34.37 -19.51 -31.40
C ALA A 252 34.18 -20.81 -30.60
N GLY A 253 33.04 -21.47 -30.79
CA GLY A 253 32.81 -22.80 -30.23
C GLY A 253 33.79 -23.82 -30.80
N GLY A 254 34.32 -24.72 -29.97
CA GLY A 254 35.17 -25.83 -30.43
C GLY A 254 34.39 -26.77 -31.36
N ILE A 255 35.10 -27.35 -32.34
CA ILE A 255 34.52 -28.34 -33.28
C ILE A 255 34.19 -29.61 -32.49
N SER A 256 32.93 -29.78 -32.06
CA SER A 256 32.48 -31.05 -31.48
C SER A 256 32.11 -32.04 -32.59
N VAL A 257 32.70 -33.24 -32.51
CA VAL A 257 32.63 -34.31 -33.52
C VAL A 257 31.35 -35.16 -33.39
N ASP A 258 30.72 -35.18 -32.22
CA ASP A 258 29.50 -35.96 -31.96
C ASP A 258 28.27 -35.04 -31.82
N LYS A 259 27.35 -35.10 -32.79
CA LYS A 259 26.24 -34.14 -32.94
C LYS A 259 24.86 -34.79 -32.77
N LYS A 260 23.95 -34.09 -32.07
CA LYS A 260 22.51 -34.37 -32.07
C LYS A 260 21.89 -33.92 -33.40
N PRO A 261 21.00 -34.72 -34.03
CA PRO A 261 20.32 -34.33 -35.25
C PRO A 261 19.36 -33.15 -35.01
N GLY A 262 19.44 -32.10 -35.85
CA GLY A 262 18.51 -30.95 -35.87
C GLY A 262 19.07 -29.61 -35.37
N MET A 263 20.36 -29.51 -35.01
CA MET A 263 20.99 -28.22 -34.64
C MET A 263 21.59 -27.51 -35.87
N ASP A 264 21.27 -26.24 -36.05
CA ASP A 264 21.81 -25.39 -37.12
C ASP A 264 23.27 -25.02 -36.81
N ASN A 265 24.20 -25.50 -37.65
CA ASN A 265 25.64 -25.61 -37.37
C ASN A 265 26.41 -24.27 -37.31
N GLU A 266 25.78 -23.15 -37.63
CA GLU A 266 26.43 -21.83 -37.69
C GLU A 266 26.02 -20.89 -36.56
N GLU A 267 24.78 -20.97 -36.07
CA GLU A 267 24.29 -20.10 -34.98
C GLU A 267 25.03 -20.33 -33.65
N ASP A 268 25.43 -21.57 -33.37
CA ASP A 268 26.17 -21.93 -32.14
C ASP A 268 27.69 -21.76 -32.26
N ARG A 269 28.20 -21.50 -33.46
CA ARG A 269 29.64 -21.40 -33.72
C ARG A 269 30.24 -20.11 -33.16
N TRP A 270 29.46 -19.03 -33.16
CA TRP A 270 29.95 -17.69 -32.84
C TRP A 270 29.17 -17.05 -31.69
N ASN A 271 29.76 -17.10 -30.49
CA ASN A 271 29.15 -16.58 -29.29
C ASN A 271 29.65 -15.18 -29.01
N HIS A 272 28.80 -14.19 -29.28
CA HIS A 272 29.10 -12.79 -29.01
C HIS A 272 28.48 -12.36 -27.69
N TYR A 273 29.32 -12.12 -26.69
CA TYR A 273 28.96 -11.57 -25.41
C TYR A 273 29.11 -10.07 -25.47
N ASN A 274 28.04 -9.34 -25.19
CA ASN A 274 28.05 -7.89 -25.12
C ASN A 274 27.73 -7.50 -23.68
N GLU A 275 28.52 -6.58 -23.12
CA GLU A 275 28.36 -6.11 -21.74
C GLU A 275 28.33 -4.57 -21.72
N PHE A 276 27.51 -4.03 -20.83
CA PHE A 276 27.33 -2.60 -20.59
C PHE A 276 27.47 -2.35 -19.10
N ILE A 277 28.42 -1.51 -18.72
CA ILE A 277 28.76 -1.20 -17.34
C ILE A 277 28.09 0.11 -16.97
N TRP A 278 27.29 0.08 -15.90
CA TRP A 278 26.52 1.20 -15.41
C TRP A 278 26.97 1.58 -14.01
N VAL A 279 27.27 2.85 -13.79
CA VAL A 279 27.77 3.37 -12.51
C VAL A 279 26.82 4.44 -11.99
N ARG A 280 26.53 4.37 -10.70
CA ARG A 280 25.86 5.43 -9.94
C ARG A 280 26.81 5.92 -8.86
N GLU A 281 27.12 7.20 -8.91
CA GLU A 281 27.98 7.94 -7.98
C GLU A 281 27.19 8.57 -6.83
#